data_AF-A0A3A5WU38-F1
#
_entry.id   AF-A0A3A5WU38-F1
#
_cell.length_a   1.000
_cell.length_b   1.000
_cell.length_c   1.000
_cell.angle_alpha   90.00
_cell.angle_beta   90.00
_cell.angle_gamma   90.00
#
_symmetry.space_group_name_H-M   'P 1'
#
loop_
_entity.id
_entity.type
_entity.pdbx_description
1 polymer ?
#
loop_
_entity_poly.entity_id
_entity_poly.type
_entity_poly.pdbx_seq_one_letter_code
_entity_poly.pdbx_strand_id
1 'polypeptide(L)'
;MPDKPEDAVYVNVQVQLSTTDKNTTNENNKTDNNSTGNAITGEEHENRVNNILLVLADKDNKFIACGEQVSLTNLNKAKGTVSTVQKIDKAALAAYYKADGILDEGKDRIHLYVFCNPTNELQNLFKEHFMLKEWIHKTENITEDANGNVIRGESVWGGKDHQHGFLMSTATRTCIEKRIPKNIESWKSHFQESTPFHFSGTNHKGTGKKEVNNEGTILVERAVARFDSKDGSKNKDQTYVVGNDEGNATLKVKLTKMALVNMSRDFYYLRRVSDNGANANAQICGAEHSHGPKTNYVVDTDAAIKSGTAKNIDKSYPFKDFFNFCVGNYEGGNWDIDATARSQWYTSQISKVVKNKGKGYHTWRYVTENTIPGIELQQNGISTGIVFKGQIMATDKASRKLKDAIANAKGNPAKDPILYSYANTLYVTWEEVREKAFLTEENSRFYKAVFGNEKKNITIKSNGQTAVYSTDKTSPDYLWQKWHEQNIGNEAFQANFRKAAKKAQFTLYQSNTDDYDAAGYYCYYCYYCYYFCWNRHNDNNDDTVTGPMEFAIVRNNIYKLSVTGINRLGHPRISENDPAPITPDTPDEKDSHYLTLSVEVTPWRGALITENPNS
;
A
#
# COMPACT_ATOMS: atom_id res chain seq x y z
N MET A 1 -28.07 -12.23 -22.85
CA MET A 1 -27.31 -13.28 -23.54
C MET A 1 -28.25 -13.98 -24.52
N PRO A 2 -27.83 -14.29 -25.75
CA PRO A 2 -28.71 -14.88 -26.75
C PRO A 2 -29.17 -16.30 -26.38
N ASP A 3 -30.48 -16.52 -26.35
CA ASP A 3 -31.12 -17.78 -25.93
C ASP A 3 -31.12 -18.87 -27.02
N LYS A 4 -30.85 -18.52 -28.29
CA LYS A 4 -30.81 -19.46 -29.42
C LYS A 4 -29.42 -19.54 -30.08
N PRO A 5 -28.98 -20.70 -30.60
CA PRO A 5 -27.70 -20.84 -31.32
C PRO A 5 -27.62 -20.02 -32.62
N GLU A 6 -28.71 -19.85 -33.35
CA GLU A 6 -28.79 -19.13 -34.62
C GLU A 6 -28.60 -17.60 -34.53
N ASP A 7 -28.67 -17.04 -33.32
CA ASP A 7 -28.61 -15.61 -33.03
C ASP A 7 -27.24 -15.16 -32.48
N ALA A 8 -26.18 -15.96 -32.70
CA ALA A 8 -24.85 -15.64 -32.21
C ALA A 8 -23.73 -15.86 -33.24
N VAL A 9 -22.62 -15.17 -32.99
CA VAL A 9 -21.33 -15.44 -33.61
C VAL A 9 -20.36 -15.93 -32.56
N TYR A 10 -19.47 -16.84 -32.95
CA TYR A 10 -18.46 -17.41 -32.07
C TYR A 10 -17.11 -16.78 -32.39
N VAL A 11 -16.42 -16.34 -31.35
CA VAL A 11 -15.11 -15.70 -31.47
C VAL A 11 -14.12 -16.36 -30.54
N ASN A 12 -12.86 -16.49 -30.95
CA ASN A 12 -11.80 -17.06 -30.14
C ASN A 12 -10.80 -15.99 -29.73
N VAL A 13 -10.37 -16.01 -28.47
CA VAL A 13 -9.29 -15.16 -27.95
C VAL A 13 -8.33 -15.99 -27.12
N GLN A 14 -7.05 -15.62 -27.17
CA GLN A 14 -6.01 -16.14 -26.29
C GLN A 14 -5.59 -15.06 -25.30
N VAL A 15 -5.54 -15.43 -24.03
CA VAL A 15 -5.24 -14.53 -22.91
C VAL A 15 -3.97 -15.00 -22.21
N GLN A 16 -3.15 -14.06 -21.77
CA GLN A 16 -1.90 -14.31 -21.07
C GLN A 16 -1.68 -13.28 -19.97
N LEU A 17 -1.13 -13.68 -18.83
CA LEU A 17 -0.70 -12.73 -17.80
C LEU A 17 0.49 -11.91 -18.31
N SER A 18 0.47 -10.59 -18.07
CA SER A 18 1.58 -9.71 -18.38
C SER A 18 2.82 -10.09 -17.57
N THR A 19 3.96 -10.15 -18.25
CA THR A 19 5.28 -10.34 -17.62
C THR A 19 6.10 -9.05 -17.59
N THR A 20 5.57 -7.97 -18.17
CA THR A 20 6.27 -6.71 -18.43
C THR A 20 5.52 -5.57 -17.77
N ASP A 21 6.07 -5.01 -16.70
CA ASP A 21 5.54 -3.78 -16.10
C ASP A 21 6.63 -2.75 -15.72
N LYS A 22 7.91 -3.03 -16.02
CA LYS A 22 8.99 -2.05 -15.85
C LYS A 22 9.91 -2.04 -17.07
N ASN A 23 9.78 -1.04 -17.94
CA ASN A 23 10.84 -0.70 -18.88
C ASN A 23 11.86 0.20 -18.16
N THR A 24 12.74 -0.41 -17.37
CA THR A 24 13.89 0.26 -16.77
C THR A 24 14.96 0.45 -17.85
N THR A 25 14.90 1.54 -18.61
CA THR A 25 16.09 2.01 -19.36
C THR A 25 16.99 2.78 -18.42
N ASN A 26 17.75 2.08 -17.58
CA ASN A 26 18.94 2.65 -16.93
C ASN A 26 20.18 2.01 -17.55
N GLU A 27 20.73 2.67 -18.58
CA GLU A 27 22.16 2.63 -18.83
C GLU A 27 22.83 3.19 -17.57
N ASN A 28 23.67 2.38 -16.90
CA ASN A 28 24.54 2.70 -15.73
C ASN A 28 24.23 1.98 -14.40
N ASN A 29 23.92 0.68 -14.43
CA ASN A 29 24.29 -0.17 -13.29
C ASN A 29 25.20 -1.31 -13.74
N LYS A 30 26.34 -1.43 -13.04
CA LYS A 30 27.35 -2.45 -13.23
C LYS A 30 26.72 -3.83 -13.28
N THR A 31 27.21 -4.65 -14.20
CA THR A 31 26.92 -6.07 -14.35
C THR A 31 27.25 -6.84 -13.07
N ASP A 32 26.28 -6.96 -12.18
CA ASP A 32 26.20 -8.11 -11.28
C ASP A 32 25.44 -9.21 -12.02
N ASN A 33 26.21 -10.14 -12.59
CA ASN A 33 25.74 -11.35 -13.25
C ASN A 33 25.09 -12.31 -12.24
N ASN A 34 23.88 -11.99 -11.78
CA ASN A 34 23.03 -12.94 -11.08
C ASN A 34 21.53 -12.70 -11.32
N SER A 35 21.17 -12.41 -12.57
CA SER A 35 19.77 -12.34 -13.01
C SER A 35 19.12 -13.72 -12.96
N THR A 36 18.36 -13.99 -11.89
CA THR A 36 17.30 -15.01 -11.89
C THR A 36 16.09 -14.46 -12.64
N GLY A 37 16.29 -14.13 -13.92
CA GLY A 37 15.40 -13.26 -14.70
C GLY A 37 14.00 -13.78 -15.03
N ASN A 38 13.60 -14.99 -14.62
CA ASN A 38 12.33 -15.63 -15.01
C ASN A 38 11.61 -16.42 -13.91
N ALA A 39 11.93 -16.20 -12.62
CA ALA A 39 11.23 -16.93 -11.55
C ALA A 39 9.74 -16.54 -11.47
N ILE A 40 8.84 -17.53 -11.42
CA ILE A 40 7.42 -17.34 -11.09
C ILE A 40 7.34 -16.89 -9.63
N THR A 41 6.67 -15.77 -9.36
CA THR A 41 6.56 -15.17 -8.02
C THR A 41 5.15 -15.23 -7.46
N GLY A 42 4.14 -15.47 -8.30
CA GLY A 42 2.76 -15.70 -7.89
C GLY A 42 2.46 -17.16 -7.52
N GLU A 43 1.59 -17.34 -6.54
CA GLU A 43 1.04 -18.61 -6.12
C GLU A 43 -0.04 -19.11 -7.11
N GLU A 44 -0.39 -20.40 -7.01
CA GLU A 44 -1.29 -21.04 -7.98
C GLU A 44 -2.66 -20.35 -8.03
N HIS A 45 -3.30 -20.12 -6.87
CA HIS A 45 -4.59 -19.45 -6.77
C HIS A 45 -4.59 -18.02 -7.31
N GLU A 46 -3.45 -17.32 -7.22
CA GLU A 46 -3.28 -15.96 -7.72
C GLU A 46 -3.27 -15.88 -9.24
N ASN A 47 -3.03 -16.99 -9.93
CA ASN A 47 -2.98 -17.10 -11.39
C ASN A 47 -4.21 -17.78 -12.00
N ARG A 48 -5.15 -18.21 -11.15
CA ARG A 48 -6.34 -18.96 -11.56
C ARG A 48 -7.30 -18.07 -12.34
N VAL A 49 -7.78 -18.58 -13.47
CA VAL A 49 -8.83 -18.00 -14.30
C VAL A 49 -9.98 -18.99 -14.43
N ASN A 50 -11.14 -18.61 -13.91
CA ASN A 50 -12.36 -19.39 -13.92
C ASN A 50 -13.35 -18.88 -14.97
N ASN A 51 -13.27 -17.59 -15.29
CA ASN A 51 -14.18 -16.91 -16.18
C ASN A 51 -13.46 -15.81 -16.97
N ILE A 52 -13.82 -15.65 -18.24
CA ILE A 52 -13.33 -14.58 -19.11
C ILE A 52 -14.52 -13.82 -19.70
N LEU A 53 -14.59 -12.52 -19.43
CA LEU A 53 -15.45 -11.57 -20.11
C LEU A 53 -14.64 -10.83 -21.20
N LEU A 54 -15.11 -10.94 -22.44
CA LEU A 54 -14.57 -10.26 -23.60
C LEU A 54 -15.50 -9.11 -24.01
N VAL A 55 -14.94 -7.92 -24.20
CA VAL A 55 -15.65 -6.70 -24.60
C VAL A 55 -15.02 -6.17 -25.89
N LEU A 56 -15.85 -6.02 -26.93
CA LEU A 56 -15.49 -5.37 -28.18
C LEU A 56 -15.89 -3.90 -28.09
N ALA A 57 -14.97 -3.02 -28.47
CA ALA A 57 -15.22 -1.58 -28.51
C ALA A 57 -14.64 -0.96 -29.79
N ASP A 58 -15.20 0.14 -30.26
CA ASP A 58 -14.63 0.87 -31.39
C ASP A 58 -13.31 1.56 -31.01
N LYS A 59 -12.64 2.19 -31.99
CA LYS A 59 -11.39 2.92 -31.77
C LYS A 59 -11.49 4.07 -30.74
N ASP A 60 -12.70 4.57 -30.49
CA ASP A 60 -13.00 5.62 -29.53
C ASP A 60 -13.49 5.01 -28.20
N ASN A 61 -13.29 3.70 -28.02
CA ASN A 61 -13.69 2.87 -26.89
C ASN A 61 -15.21 2.81 -26.65
N LYS A 62 -16.04 3.08 -27.66
CA LYS A 62 -17.49 2.88 -27.54
C LYS A 62 -17.79 1.39 -27.58
N PHE A 63 -18.62 0.91 -26.67
CA PHE A 63 -19.06 -0.48 -26.63
C PHE A 63 -19.70 -0.91 -27.96
N ILE A 64 -19.34 -2.11 -28.42
CA ILE A 64 -19.92 -2.79 -29.60
C ILE A 64 -20.72 -4.00 -29.15
N ALA A 65 -20.05 -4.96 -28.50
CA ALA A 65 -20.65 -6.21 -28.04
C ALA A 65 -19.76 -6.85 -26.97
N CYS A 66 -20.29 -7.82 -26.24
CA CYS A 66 -19.51 -8.63 -25.31
C CYS A 66 -19.90 -10.10 -25.39
N GLY A 67 -19.04 -10.94 -24.85
CA GLY A 67 -19.30 -12.35 -24.63
C GLY A 67 -18.56 -12.82 -23.39
N GLU A 68 -19.12 -13.81 -22.72
CA GLU A 68 -18.58 -14.36 -21.50
C GLU A 68 -18.40 -15.85 -21.66
N GLN A 69 -17.26 -16.37 -21.22
CA GLN A 69 -17.01 -17.80 -21.15
C GLN A 69 -16.69 -18.20 -19.71
N VAL A 70 -17.61 -18.96 -19.13
CA VAL A 70 -17.42 -19.67 -17.87
C VAL A 70 -16.87 -21.07 -18.13
N SER A 71 -16.26 -21.69 -17.11
CA SER A 71 -15.79 -23.09 -17.16
C SER A 71 -14.73 -23.34 -18.23
N LEU A 72 -13.54 -22.79 -18.02
CA LEU A 72 -12.43 -22.80 -18.97
C LEU A 72 -11.65 -24.13 -18.92
N THR A 73 -11.58 -24.84 -20.04
CA THR A 73 -10.90 -26.15 -20.13
C THR A 73 -9.64 -26.13 -21.02
N ASN A 74 -9.49 -25.12 -21.87
CA ASN A 74 -8.44 -25.06 -22.89
C ASN A 74 -7.23 -24.22 -22.42
N LEU A 75 -6.42 -24.82 -21.54
CA LEU A 75 -5.17 -24.25 -21.04
C LEU A 75 -3.96 -24.78 -21.82
N ASN A 76 -3.17 -23.89 -22.42
CA ASN A 76 -1.84 -24.23 -22.89
C ASN A 76 -0.82 -24.03 -21.76
N LYS A 77 -0.59 -25.08 -20.97
CA LYS A 77 0.32 -25.05 -19.80
C LYS A 77 1.74 -24.62 -20.15
N ALA A 78 2.25 -24.99 -21.32
CA ALA A 78 3.61 -24.64 -21.74
C ALA A 78 3.79 -23.15 -22.02
N LYS A 79 2.74 -22.47 -22.49
CA LYS A 79 2.76 -21.04 -22.80
C LYS A 79 2.15 -20.17 -21.69
N GLY A 80 1.47 -20.76 -20.70
CA GLY A 80 0.73 -20.02 -19.68
C GLY A 80 -0.42 -19.20 -20.27
N THR A 81 -0.99 -19.67 -21.38
CA THR A 81 -2.07 -18.98 -22.12
C THR A 81 -3.37 -19.76 -22.03
N VAL A 82 -4.48 -19.06 -21.78
CA VAL A 82 -5.83 -19.62 -21.84
C VAL A 82 -6.44 -19.26 -23.19
N SER A 83 -6.88 -20.26 -23.95
CA SER A 83 -7.63 -20.06 -25.18
C SER A 83 -9.10 -20.34 -24.92
N THR A 84 -9.98 -19.47 -25.40
CA THR A 84 -11.42 -19.57 -25.10
C THR A 84 -12.24 -19.11 -26.30
N VAL A 85 -13.43 -19.68 -26.46
CA VAL A 85 -14.39 -19.31 -27.50
C VAL A 85 -15.58 -18.67 -26.80
N GLN A 86 -15.92 -17.42 -27.15
CA GLN A 86 -17.07 -16.70 -26.62
C GLN A 86 -18.23 -16.68 -27.62
N LYS A 87 -19.45 -16.76 -27.08
CA LYS A 87 -20.68 -16.47 -27.80
C LYS A 87 -20.96 -14.96 -27.74
N ILE A 88 -21.04 -14.31 -28.90
CA ILE A 88 -21.38 -12.89 -29.05
C ILE A 88 -22.77 -12.76 -29.65
N ASP A 89 -23.57 -11.85 -29.12
CA ASP A 89 -24.90 -11.54 -29.65
C ASP A 89 -24.79 -10.94 -31.06
N LYS A 90 -25.45 -11.59 -32.02
CA LYS A 90 -25.40 -11.20 -33.43
C LYS A 90 -26.08 -9.86 -33.68
N ALA A 91 -27.16 -9.55 -32.96
CA ALA A 91 -27.88 -8.29 -33.14
C ALA A 91 -27.07 -7.10 -32.61
N ALA A 92 -26.41 -7.26 -31.46
CA ALA A 92 -25.49 -6.26 -30.91
C ALA A 92 -24.33 -5.98 -31.88
N LEU A 93 -23.72 -7.03 -32.42
CA LEU A 93 -22.66 -6.88 -33.42
C LEU A 93 -23.17 -6.23 -34.71
N ALA A 94 -24.37 -6.61 -35.18
CA ALA A 94 -24.99 -6.06 -36.38
C ALA A 94 -25.27 -4.56 -36.28
N ALA A 95 -25.62 -4.07 -35.08
CA ALA A 95 -25.88 -2.65 -34.84
C ALA A 95 -24.66 -1.74 -35.06
N TYR A 96 -23.45 -2.30 -35.09
CA TYR A 96 -22.23 -1.56 -35.42
C TYR A 96 -21.98 -1.41 -36.93
N TYR A 97 -22.66 -2.21 -37.75
CA TYR A 97 -22.62 -2.11 -39.22
C TYR A 97 -23.68 -1.12 -39.71
N LYS A 98 -23.45 -0.52 -40.89
CA LYS A 98 -24.51 0.22 -41.58
C LYS A 98 -25.66 -0.71 -41.97
N ALA A 99 -26.80 -0.13 -42.32
CA ALA A 99 -27.96 -0.87 -42.82
C ALA A 99 -27.69 -1.73 -44.07
N ASP A 100 -26.67 -1.38 -44.87
CA ASP A 100 -26.21 -2.17 -46.03
C ASP A 100 -25.30 -3.35 -45.64
N GLY A 101 -25.03 -3.55 -44.35
CA GLY A 101 -24.18 -4.61 -43.82
C GLY A 101 -22.68 -4.35 -43.98
N ILE A 102 -22.27 -3.14 -44.36
CA ILE A 102 -20.87 -2.75 -44.55
C ILE A 102 -20.44 -1.78 -43.43
N LEU A 103 -19.21 -1.94 -42.92
CA LEU A 103 -18.62 -0.97 -41.99
C LEU A 103 -18.22 0.32 -42.69
N ASP A 104 -18.28 1.44 -41.98
CA ASP A 104 -17.62 2.67 -42.42
C ASP A 104 -16.09 2.47 -42.51
N GLU A 105 -15.44 3.36 -43.26
CA GLU A 105 -13.99 3.31 -43.43
C GLU A 105 -13.27 3.38 -42.07
N GLY A 106 -12.34 2.45 -41.84
CA GLY A 106 -11.56 2.36 -40.61
C GLY A 106 -12.29 1.77 -39.41
N LYS A 107 -13.62 1.56 -39.47
CA LYS A 107 -14.40 0.91 -38.40
C LYS A 107 -14.17 -0.60 -38.33
N ASP A 108 -13.44 -1.19 -39.28
CA ASP A 108 -12.95 -2.57 -39.21
C ASP A 108 -11.86 -2.77 -38.16
N ARG A 109 -11.29 -1.70 -37.61
CA ARG A 109 -10.36 -1.75 -36.46
C ARG A 109 -11.10 -1.47 -35.18
N ILE A 110 -10.96 -2.38 -34.22
CA ILE A 110 -11.64 -2.33 -32.92
C ILE A 110 -10.63 -2.60 -31.80
N HIS A 111 -11.00 -2.27 -30.57
CA HIS A 111 -10.29 -2.68 -29.37
C HIS A 111 -10.99 -3.88 -28.72
N LEU A 112 -10.19 -4.85 -28.28
CA LEU A 112 -10.64 -5.97 -27.44
C LEU A 112 -10.16 -5.79 -26.02
N TYR A 113 -11.11 -5.67 -25.10
CA TYR A 113 -10.83 -5.67 -23.67
C TYR A 113 -11.23 -7.01 -23.07
N VAL A 114 -10.33 -7.58 -22.28
CA VAL A 114 -10.51 -8.84 -21.56
C VAL A 114 -10.47 -8.56 -20.06
N PHE A 115 -11.41 -9.19 -19.35
CA PHE A 115 -11.44 -9.28 -17.91
C PHE A 115 -11.47 -10.76 -17.49
N CYS A 116 -10.51 -11.17 -16.66
CA CYS A 116 -10.49 -12.49 -16.04
C CYS A 116 -11.10 -12.40 -14.65
N ASN A 117 -11.91 -13.39 -14.28
CA ASN A 117 -12.66 -13.42 -13.01
C ASN A 117 -13.39 -12.08 -12.74
N PRO A 118 -14.20 -11.58 -13.71
CA PRO A 118 -14.91 -10.32 -13.54
C PRO A 118 -15.84 -10.37 -12.32
N THR A 119 -15.98 -9.24 -11.62
CA THR A 119 -16.95 -9.12 -10.53
C THR A 119 -18.38 -9.16 -11.07
N ASN A 120 -19.36 -9.46 -10.22
CA ASN A 120 -20.77 -9.47 -10.62
C ASN A 120 -21.21 -8.08 -11.08
N GLU A 121 -20.73 -7.04 -10.43
CA GLU A 121 -20.92 -5.64 -10.79
C GLU A 121 -20.41 -5.36 -12.21
N LEU A 122 -19.20 -5.81 -12.53
CA LEU A 122 -18.62 -5.67 -13.87
C LEU A 122 -19.39 -6.47 -14.92
N GLN A 123 -19.82 -7.69 -14.61
CA GLN A 123 -20.63 -8.49 -15.52
C GLN A 123 -21.98 -7.83 -15.82
N ASN A 124 -22.66 -7.33 -14.78
CA ASN A 124 -23.97 -6.72 -14.89
C ASN A 124 -23.93 -5.43 -15.72
N LEU A 125 -22.84 -4.66 -15.63
CA LEU A 125 -22.60 -3.49 -16.48
C LEU A 125 -22.82 -3.77 -17.97
N PHE A 126 -22.43 -4.96 -18.46
CA PHE A 126 -22.51 -5.31 -19.88
C PHE A 126 -23.76 -6.13 -20.25
N LYS A 127 -24.53 -6.64 -19.28
CA LYS A 127 -25.79 -7.36 -19.53
C LYS A 127 -26.94 -6.42 -19.89
N GLU A 128 -26.90 -5.17 -19.44
CA GLU A 128 -27.99 -4.19 -19.60
C GLU A 128 -27.94 -3.38 -20.92
N HIS A 129 -27.07 -3.76 -21.87
CA HIS A 129 -26.94 -3.13 -23.21
C HIS A 129 -26.82 -1.58 -23.20
N PHE A 130 -26.16 -1.01 -22.19
CA PHE A 130 -26.03 0.44 -22.09
C PHE A 130 -25.03 1.02 -23.10
N MET A 131 -25.55 1.91 -23.93
CA MET A 131 -24.80 2.91 -24.71
C MET A 131 -24.00 3.82 -23.78
N LEU A 132 -22.76 3.52 -23.41
CA LEU A 132 -21.97 4.49 -22.63
C LEU A 132 -20.49 4.45 -23.01
N LYS A 133 -19.99 5.52 -23.65
CA LYS A 133 -18.55 5.84 -23.71
C LYS A 133 -17.85 5.74 -22.35
N GLU A 134 -18.63 5.83 -21.27
CA GLU A 134 -18.19 5.87 -19.89
C GLU A 134 -17.84 4.50 -19.27
N TRP A 135 -18.04 3.37 -19.96
CA TRP A 135 -17.76 2.05 -19.36
C TRP A 135 -16.27 1.87 -19.00
N ILE A 136 -15.36 2.42 -19.81
CA ILE A 136 -13.91 2.47 -19.51
C ILE A 136 -13.61 3.30 -18.25
N HIS A 137 -14.56 4.13 -17.83
CA HIS A 137 -14.47 4.98 -16.66
C HIS A 137 -14.87 4.31 -15.35
N LYS A 138 -15.40 3.09 -15.42
CA LYS A 138 -15.92 2.37 -14.25
C LYS A 138 -14.83 1.93 -13.28
N THR A 139 -15.21 2.00 -12.01
CA THR A 139 -14.39 1.66 -10.85
C THR A 139 -15.00 0.49 -10.11
N GLU A 140 -14.17 -0.16 -9.30
CA GLU A 140 -14.59 -1.08 -8.26
C GLU A 140 -14.13 -0.56 -6.91
N ASN A 141 -14.76 -1.07 -5.85
CA ASN A 141 -14.53 -0.66 -4.49
C ASN A 141 -14.26 -1.87 -3.59
N ILE A 142 -13.25 -1.77 -2.75
CA ILE A 142 -12.97 -2.72 -1.66
C ILE A 142 -13.04 -2.00 -0.33
N THR A 143 -13.86 -2.50 0.57
CA THR A 143 -13.92 -2.04 1.96
C THR A 143 -13.69 -3.18 2.91
N GLU A 144 -12.85 -2.94 3.93
CA GLU A 144 -12.50 -3.92 4.96
C GLU A 144 -12.68 -3.34 6.35
N ASP A 145 -12.95 -4.21 7.32
CA ASP A 145 -12.79 -3.88 8.74
C ASP A 145 -11.33 -4.06 9.20
N ALA A 146 -11.00 -3.57 10.40
CA ALA A 146 -9.64 -3.65 10.95
C ALA A 146 -9.12 -5.08 11.17
N ASN A 147 -9.98 -6.11 11.14
CA ASN A 147 -9.58 -7.51 11.23
C ASN A 147 -9.26 -8.11 9.85
N GLY A 148 -9.46 -7.36 8.77
CA GLY A 148 -9.30 -7.81 7.39
C GLY A 148 -10.51 -8.55 6.85
N ASN A 149 -11.67 -8.44 7.52
CA ASN A 149 -12.89 -8.98 6.93
C ASN A 149 -13.35 -8.04 5.82
N VAL A 150 -13.46 -8.59 4.61
CA VAL A 150 -13.95 -7.85 3.46
C VAL A 150 -15.46 -7.63 3.60
N ILE A 151 -15.86 -6.37 3.66
CA ILE A 151 -17.26 -5.93 3.71
C ILE A 151 -17.84 -5.87 2.28
N ARG A 152 -17.02 -5.46 1.31
CA ARG A 152 -17.37 -5.37 -0.12
C ARG A 152 -16.13 -5.63 -0.98
N GLY A 153 -16.32 -6.28 -2.13
CA GLY A 153 -15.28 -6.42 -3.15
C GLY A 153 -14.39 -7.67 -3.02
N GLU A 154 -14.80 -8.68 -2.24
CA GLU A 154 -13.97 -9.87 -1.97
C GLU A 154 -13.57 -10.64 -3.24
N SER A 155 -14.41 -10.63 -4.26
CA SER A 155 -14.16 -11.31 -5.54
C SER A 155 -12.96 -10.74 -6.31
N VAL A 156 -12.54 -9.50 -6.02
CA VAL A 156 -11.39 -8.86 -6.69
C VAL A 156 -10.10 -9.65 -6.47
N TRP A 157 -9.94 -10.26 -5.29
CA TRP A 157 -8.74 -11.01 -4.92
C TRP A 157 -9.05 -12.45 -4.50
N GLY A 158 -9.95 -13.11 -5.22
CA GLY A 158 -10.21 -14.54 -5.05
C GLY A 158 -11.12 -14.90 -3.88
N GLY A 159 -11.97 -13.99 -3.40
CA GLY A 159 -12.90 -14.24 -2.30
C GLY A 159 -12.26 -14.10 -0.91
N LYS A 160 -12.99 -14.52 0.12
CA LYS A 160 -12.60 -14.35 1.54
C LYS A 160 -11.33 -15.12 1.92
N ASP A 161 -11.04 -16.21 1.23
CA ASP A 161 -9.88 -17.08 1.45
C ASP A 161 -8.78 -16.88 0.39
N HIS A 162 -9.01 -15.97 -0.56
CA HIS A 162 -8.16 -15.67 -1.70
C HIS A 162 -7.96 -16.85 -2.68
N GLN A 163 -8.82 -17.88 -2.68
CA GLN A 163 -8.60 -19.09 -3.48
C GLN A 163 -9.29 -19.10 -4.85
N HIS A 164 -10.25 -18.21 -5.09
CA HIS A 164 -11.15 -18.29 -6.25
C HIS A 164 -10.69 -17.51 -7.50
N GLY A 165 -9.40 -17.20 -7.60
CA GLY A 165 -8.82 -16.46 -8.74
C GLY A 165 -9.04 -14.95 -8.67
N PHE A 166 -8.05 -14.19 -9.11
CA PHE A 166 -8.02 -12.74 -8.97
C PHE A 166 -8.69 -12.07 -10.17
N LEU A 167 -9.36 -10.95 -9.93
CA LEU A 167 -9.77 -10.06 -11.00
C LEU A 167 -8.53 -9.59 -11.76
N MET A 168 -8.52 -9.82 -13.06
CA MET A 168 -7.51 -9.29 -13.97
C MET A 168 -8.17 -8.53 -15.10
N SER A 169 -7.47 -7.53 -15.61
CA SER A 169 -7.95 -6.67 -16.68
C SER A 169 -6.88 -6.51 -17.74
N THR A 170 -7.25 -6.01 -18.91
CA THR A 170 -6.28 -5.80 -20.00
C THR A 170 -5.14 -4.88 -19.56
N ALA A 171 -3.91 -5.36 -19.68
CA ALA A 171 -2.71 -4.70 -19.15
C ALA A 171 -2.16 -3.61 -20.07
N THR A 172 -2.25 -3.80 -21.40
CA THR A 172 -1.63 -2.90 -22.38
C THR A 172 -2.51 -2.68 -23.59
N ARG A 173 -2.54 -1.43 -24.06
CA ARG A 173 -3.20 -1.02 -25.31
C ARG A 173 -2.53 -1.60 -26.56
N THR A 174 -1.26 -2.01 -26.48
CA THR A 174 -0.54 -2.48 -27.67
C THR A 174 -1.03 -3.81 -28.22
N CYS A 175 -1.72 -4.62 -27.41
CA CYS A 175 -2.22 -5.93 -27.83
C CYS A 175 -3.72 -5.97 -28.17
N ILE A 176 -4.45 -4.86 -28.00
CA ILE A 176 -5.93 -4.87 -28.09
C ILE A 176 -6.49 -4.42 -29.43
N GLU A 177 -5.72 -3.70 -30.27
CA GLU A 177 -6.20 -3.35 -31.62
C GLU A 177 -6.29 -4.63 -32.47
N LYS A 178 -7.51 -4.97 -32.87
CA LYS A 178 -7.80 -6.13 -33.73
C LYS A 178 -8.70 -5.71 -34.89
N ARG A 179 -8.80 -6.58 -35.90
CA ARG A 179 -9.62 -6.37 -37.08
C ARG A 179 -10.81 -7.30 -37.14
N ILE A 180 -11.94 -6.78 -37.58
CA ILE A 180 -13.16 -7.54 -37.88
C ILE A 180 -13.51 -7.48 -39.37
N PRO A 181 -14.35 -8.39 -39.90
CA PRO A 181 -14.78 -8.36 -41.29
C PRO A 181 -15.53 -7.07 -41.65
N LYS A 182 -15.18 -6.45 -42.79
CA LYS A 182 -15.86 -5.26 -43.32
C LYS A 182 -17.33 -5.46 -43.70
N ASN A 183 -17.70 -6.68 -44.10
CA ASN A 183 -19.06 -7.04 -44.47
C ASN A 183 -19.58 -8.06 -43.47
N ILE A 184 -20.76 -7.77 -42.89
CA ILE A 184 -21.40 -8.58 -41.87
C ILE A 184 -21.69 -10.03 -42.32
N GLU A 185 -21.91 -10.25 -43.62
CA GLU A 185 -22.13 -11.57 -44.21
C GLU A 185 -20.94 -12.52 -43.99
N SER A 186 -19.75 -11.97 -43.78
CA SER A 186 -18.55 -12.76 -43.49
C SER A 186 -18.62 -13.48 -42.15
N TRP A 187 -19.48 -13.05 -41.22
CA TRP A 187 -19.67 -13.71 -39.93
C TRP A 187 -20.45 -15.02 -40.05
N LYS A 188 -21.11 -15.29 -41.18
CA LYS A 188 -21.86 -16.54 -41.40
C LYS A 188 -20.99 -17.79 -41.28
N SER A 189 -19.70 -17.69 -41.61
CA SER A 189 -18.72 -18.77 -41.42
C SER A 189 -18.36 -19.04 -39.96
N HIS A 190 -18.83 -18.20 -39.03
CA HIS A 190 -18.50 -18.19 -37.62
C HIS A 190 -19.74 -18.30 -36.72
N PHE A 191 -20.84 -18.87 -37.22
CA PHE A 191 -22.05 -19.16 -36.44
C PHE A 191 -21.97 -20.46 -35.63
N GLN A 192 -20.84 -21.17 -35.68
CA GLN A 192 -20.61 -22.41 -34.93
C GLN A 192 -19.36 -22.28 -34.06
N GLU A 193 -19.42 -22.90 -32.88
CA GLU A 193 -18.30 -22.91 -31.92
C GLU A 193 -17.04 -23.59 -32.48
N SER A 194 -17.21 -24.56 -33.38
CA SER A 194 -16.11 -25.27 -34.05
C SER A 194 -15.40 -24.45 -35.13
N THR A 195 -15.99 -23.33 -35.57
CA THR A 195 -15.43 -22.44 -36.60
C THR A 195 -15.39 -20.98 -36.15
N PRO A 196 -14.79 -20.67 -34.99
CA PRO A 196 -14.85 -19.32 -34.42
C PRO A 196 -13.99 -18.34 -35.23
N PHE A 197 -14.33 -17.05 -35.15
CA PHE A 197 -13.44 -15.99 -35.66
C PHE A 197 -12.28 -15.76 -34.66
N HIS A 198 -11.04 -15.87 -35.12
CA HIS A 198 -9.86 -15.79 -34.26
C HIS A 198 -9.38 -14.34 -34.05
N PHE A 199 -9.43 -13.86 -32.82
CA PHE A 199 -8.85 -12.58 -32.40
C PHE A 199 -7.40 -12.68 -31.91
N SER A 200 -6.85 -13.89 -31.85
CA SER A 200 -5.43 -14.14 -31.52
C SER A 200 -4.73 -15.00 -32.58
N GLY A 201 -5.22 -14.95 -33.82
CA GLY A 201 -4.68 -15.72 -34.94
C GLY A 201 -5.18 -15.22 -36.29
N THR A 202 -4.91 -16.00 -37.33
CA THR A 202 -5.30 -15.68 -38.70
C THR A 202 -6.69 -16.20 -39.06
N ASN A 203 -7.48 -15.38 -39.73
CA ASN A 203 -8.76 -15.76 -40.35
C ASN A 203 -8.62 -15.78 -41.88
N HIS A 204 -8.64 -16.97 -42.45
CA HIS A 204 -8.58 -17.18 -43.90
C HIS A 204 -9.98 -17.14 -44.51
N LYS A 205 -10.13 -16.47 -45.66
CA LYS A 205 -11.38 -16.44 -46.43
C LYS A 205 -11.26 -17.17 -47.76
N GLY A 206 -10.77 -18.41 -47.75
CA GLY A 206 -10.61 -19.20 -48.97
C GLY A 206 -9.68 -18.54 -50.01
N THR A 207 -9.53 -19.19 -51.16
CA THR A 207 -8.53 -18.82 -52.18
C THR A 207 -8.82 -17.44 -52.78
N GLY A 208 -7.84 -16.53 -52.73
CA GLY A 208 -7.91 -15.22 -53.40
C GLY A 208 -8.56 -14.06 -52.63
N LYS A 209 -9.00 -14.25 -51.37
CA LYS A 209 -9.51 -13.14 -50.52
C LYS A 209 -8.45 -12.69 -49.51
N LYS A 210 -8.52 -11.41 -49.11
CA LYS A 210 -7.61 -10.83 -48.09
C LYS A 210 -7.80 -11.52 -46.73
N GLU A 211 -6.69 -12.03 -46.20
CA GLU A 211 -6.52 -12.56 -44.85
C GLU A 211 -6.77 -11.47 -43.80
N VAL A 212 -7.44 -11.81 -42.70
CA VAL A 212 -7.48 -10.96 -41.50
C VAL A 212 -6.56 -11.57 -40.44
N ASN A 213 -5.37 -11.00 -40.30
CA ASN A 213 -4.39 -11.40 -39.29
C ASN A 213 -4.63 -10.61 -37.99
N ASN A 214 -4.92 -11.34 -36.92
CA ASN A 214 -5.11 -10.85 -35.55
C ASN A 214 -4.15 -11.56 -34.56
N GLU A 215 -2.99 -12.02 -35.01
CA GLU A 215 -2.00 -12.70 -34.17
C GLU A 215 -1.66 -11.92 -32.88
N GLY A 216 -1.22 -12.66 -31.85
CA GLY A 216 -0.88 -12.12 -30.54
C GLY A 216 -1.99 -12.29 -29.51
N THR A 217 -1.56 -12.63 -28.29
CA THR A 217 -2.41 -12.78 -27.11
C THR A 217 -2.85 -11.43 -26.57
N ILE A 218 -3.98 -11.39 -25.88
CA ILE A 218 -4.36 -10.25 -25.06
C ILE A 218 -3.67 -10.41 -23.70
N LEU A 219 -2.88 -9.41 -23.31
CA LEU A 219 -2.20 -9.41 -22.02
C LEU A 219 -3.12 -8.85 -20.93
N VAL A 220 -3.16 -9.51 -19.79
CA VAL A 220 -3.92 -9.09 -18.60
C VAL A 220 -3.01 -8.88 -17.39
N GLU A 221 -3.42 -8.04 -16.46
CA GLU A 221 -2.75 -7.76 -15.20
C GLU A 221 -3.76 -7.84 -14.05
N ARG A 222 -3.31 -8.26 -12.87
CA ARG A 222 -4.16 -8.27 -11.66
C ARG A 222 -4.58 -6.85 -11.31
N ALA A 223 -5.79 -6.71 -10.78
CA ALA A 223 -6.32 -5.42 -10.34
C ALA A 223 -5.73 -4.90 -9.01
N VAL A 224 -4.95 -5.73 -8.31
CA VAL A 224 -4.39 -5.46 -6.98
C VAL A 224 -2.89 -5.71 -6.96
N ALA A 225 -2.22 -5.25 -5.91
CA ALA A 225 -0.83 -5.54 -5.59
C ALA A 225 -0.72 -6.44 -4.35
N ARG A 226 0.50 -6.91 -4.07
CA ARG A 226 0.80 -7.80 -2.94
C ARG A 226 1.95 -7.25 -2.11
N PHE A 227 1.81 -7.30 -0.80
CA PHE A 227 2.91 -7.10 0.14
C PHE A 227 3.44 -8.44 0.62
N ASP A 228 4.75 -8.63 0.51
CA ASP A 228 5.47 -9.73 1.13
C ASP A 228 6.37 -9.19 2.22
N SER A 229 6.52 -9.91 3.32
CA SER A 229 7.35 -9.50 4.45
C SER A 229 8.38 -10.57 4.81
N LYS A 230 9.56 -10.12 5.24
CA LYS A 230 10.63 -10.96 5.76
C LYS A 230 11.29 -10.33 6.97
N ASP A 231 11.63 -11.14 7.96
CA ASP A 231 12.47 -10.71 9.07
C ASP A 231 13.92 -10.41 8.62
N GLY A 232 14.26 -9.12 8.62
CA GLY A 232 15.59 -8.63 8.28
C GLY A 232 16.55 -8.56 9.47
N SER A 233 16.09 -8.81 10.70
CA SER A 233 16.95 -8.81 11.89
C SER A 233 18.10 -9.82 11.77
N LYS A 234 19.24 -9.49 12.40
CA LYS A 234 20.45 -10.32 12.38
C LYS A 234 20.20 -11.73 12.91
N ASN A 235 19.44 -11.83 14.01
CA ASN A 235 19.17 -13.07 14.73
C ASN A 235 17.87 -13.77 14.31
N LYS A 236 17.09 -13.18 13.39
CA LYS A 236 15.79 -13.71 12.94
C LYS A 236 14.77 -13.86 14.06
N ASP A 237 14.81 -12.93 15.01
CA ASP A 237 13.95 -12.85 16.19
C ASP A 237 13.21 -11.50 16.29
N GLN A 238 13.20 -10.75 15.17
CA GLN A 238 12.62 -9.42 15.03
C GLN A 238 13.21 -8.38 16.00
N THR A 239 14.41 -8.61 16.53
CA THR A 239 15.09 -7.71 17.48
C THR A 239 16.25 -6.99 16.81
N TYR A 240 16.29 -5.67 16.98
CA TYR A 240 17.27 -4.77 16.39
C TYR A 240 17.90 -3.93 17.48
N VAL A 241 19.22 -3.82 17.51
CA VAL A 241 19.88 -2.80 18.35
C VAL A 241 19.57 -1.41 17.80
N VAL A 242 19.47 -0.42 18.69
CA VAL A 242 19.19 0.96 18.29
C VAL A 242 20.51 1.68 18.04
N GLY A 243 20.66 2.23 16.85
CA GLY A 243 21.85 2.98 16.41
C GLY A 243 22.92 2.11 15.73
N ASN A 244 24.01 2.75 15.30
CA ASN A 244 25.00 2.14 14.41
C ASN A 244 26.15 1.41 15.13
N ASP A 245 26.27 1.55 16.45
CA ASP A 245 27.31 0.91 17.25
C ASP A 245 26.72 -0.25 18.08
N GLU A 246 26.60 -1.43 17.46
CA GLU A 246 26.01 -2.61 18.11
C GLU A 246 26.73 -2.99 19.42
N GLY A 247 28.05 -2.75 19.49
CA GLY A 247 28.89 -3.16 20.63
C GLY A 247 28.64 -2.34 21.90
N ASN A 248 28.21 -1.09 21.74
CA ASN A 248 27.94 -0.16 22.82
C ASN A 248 26.46 0.24 22.96
N ALA A 249 25.58 -0.23 22.06
CA ALA A 249 24.16 0.06 22.10
C ALA A 249 23.57 -0.30 23.47
N THR A 250 22.89 0.67 24.10
CA THR A 250 22.21 0.50 25.39
C THR A 250 20.75 0.04 25.24
N LEU A 251 20.21 0.19 24.03
CA LEU A 251 18.82 -0.12 23.70
C LEU A 251 18.75 -1.10 22.52
N LYS A 252 17.70 -1.92 22.55
CA LYS A 252 17.25 -2.72 21.42
C LYS A 252 15.72 -2.64 21.33
N VAL A 253 15.17 -2.84 20.15
CA VAL A 253 13.74 -2.83 19.89
C VAL A 253 13.35 -4.15 19.26
N LYS A 254 12.31 -4.78 19.80
CA LYS A 254 11.66 -5.94 19.17
C LYS A 254 10.42 -5.47 18.43
N LEU A 255 10.39 -5.66 17.11
CA LEU A 255 9.18 -5.38 16.33
C LEU A 255 8.17 -6.52 16.54
N THR A 256 6.98 -6.20 17.03
CA THR A 256 5.97 -7.21 17.43
C THR A 256 4.79 -7.27 16.47
N LYS A 257 4.32 -6.11 16.00
CA LYS A 257 3.16 -5.97 15.11
C LYS A 257 3.53 -5.05 13.95
N MET A 258 2.90 -5.29 12.80
CA MET A 258 2.91 -4.38 11.66
C MET A 258 1.47 -4.15 11.21
N ALA A 259 1.16 -2.91 10.83
CA ALA A 259 -0.17 -2.51 10.43
C ALA A 259 -0.16 -1.84 9.06
N LEU A 260 -1.18 -2.07 8.25
CA LEU A 260 -1.40 -1.33 7.00
C LEU A 260 -2.27 -0.12 7.30
N VAL A 261 -1.92 1.03 6.73
CA VAL A 261 -2.72 2.26 6.77
C VAL A 261 -2.93 2.86 5.39
N ASN A 262 -4.01 3.63 5.25
CA ASN A 262 -4.36 4.41 4.05
C ASN A 262 -4.45 3.58 2.75
N MET A 263 -5.02 2.38 2.81
CA MET A 263 -5.27 1.60 1.60
C MET A 263 -6.45 2.20 0.84
N SER A 264 -6.27 2.56 -0.43
CA SER A 264 -7.36 3.13 -1.25
C SER A 264 -8.57 2.20 -1.29
N ARG A 265 -9.77 2.75 -1.27
CA ARG A 265 -11.00 1.96 -1.41
C ARG A 265 -11.34 1.69 -2.85
N ASP A 266 -11.05 2.62 -3.74
CA ASP A 266 -11.53 2.62 -5.10
C ASP A 266 -10.37 2.49 -6.09
N PHE A 267 -10.60 1.72 -7.15
CA PHE A 267 -9.66 1.59 -8.26
C PHE A 267 -10.41 1.48 -9.58
N TYR A 268 -9.79 1.90 -10.69
CA TYR A 268 -10.35 1.68 -12.01
C TYR A 268 -10.19 0.22 -12.45
N TYR A 269 -11.22 -0.37 -13.08
CA TYR A 269 -11.09 -1.72 -13.65
C TYR A 269 -9.96 -1.81 -14.68
N LEU A 270 -9.73 -0.75 -15.45
CA LEU A 270 -8.64 -0.65 -16.43
C LEU A 270 -7.62 0.37 -15.94
N ARG A 271 -6.34 -0.03 -15.87
CA ARG A 271 -5.23 0.86 -15.53
C ARG A 271 -5.19 2.07 -16.47
N ARG A 272 -4.78 3.21 -15.94
CA ARG A 272 -4.60 4.45 -16.69
C ARG A 272 -3.27 5.06 -16.37
N VAL A 273 -2.66 5.71 -17.36
CA VAL A 273 -1.44 6.49 -17.15
C VAL A 273 -1.58 7.88 -17.74
N SER A 274 -0.92 8.85 -17.12
CA SER A 274 -0.83 10.23 -17.61
C SER A 274 0.48 10.87 -17.17
N ASP A 275 0.86 11.97 -17.81
CA ASP A 275 2.15 12.62 -17.53
C ASP A 275 2.21 13.23 -16.12
N ASN A 276 1.06 13.52 -15.49
CA ASN A 276 0.98 14.24 -14.22
C ASN A 276 0.11 13.56 -13.16
N GLY A 277 -0.38 12.34 -13.41
CA GLY A 277 -1.26 11.62 -12.49
C GLY A 277 -2.71 12.08 -12.49
N ALA A 278 -3.09 13.06 -13.33
CA ALA A 278 -4.48 13.45 -13.50
C ALA A 278 -5.19 12.53 -14.50
N ASN A 279 -6.51 12.41 -14.36
CA ASN A 279 -7.33 11.64 -15.30
C ASN A 279 -7.54 12.34 -16.65
N ALA A 280 -7.32 13.66 -16.72
CA ALA A 280 -7.41 14.40 -17.97
C ALA A 280 -6.37 13.87 -18.97
N ASN A 281 -6.83 13.49 -20.17
CA ASN A 281 -6.01 12.91 -21.25
C ASN A 281 -5.28 11.60 -20.88
N ALA A 282 -5.72 10.91 -19.81
CA ALA A 282 -5.10 9.66 -19.41
C ALA A 282 -5.28 8.56 -20.47
N GLN A 283 -4.22 7.80 -20.74
CA GLN A 283 -4.25 6.66 -21.65
C GLN A 283 -4.75 5.42 -20.92
N ILE A 284 -5.89 4.88 -21.38
CA ILE A 284 -6.43 3.60 -20.90
C ILE A 284 -5.52 2.45 -21.33
N CYS A 285 -5.19 1.57 -20.38
CA CYS A 285 -4.24 0.46 -20.55
C CYS A 285 -2.88 0.95 -21.06
N GLY A 286 -2.45 2.16 -20.69
CA GLY A 286 -1.11 2.64 -21.01
C GLY A 286 -0.05 1.98 -20.12
N ALA A 287 1.18 1.97 -20.61
CA ALA A 287 2.31 1.41 -19.87
C ALA A 287 2.89 2.42 -18.87
N GLU A 288 3.29 1.93 -17.70
CA GLU A 288 4.03 2.73 -16.72
C GLU A 288 5.49 2.91 -17.16
N HIS A 289 6.01 4.12 -16.97
CA HIS A 289 7.40 4.48 -17.17
C HIS A 289 7.92 5.16 -15.91
N SER A 290 8.82 4.49 -15.19
CA SER A 290 9.29 4.94 -13.88
C SER A 290 10.42 5.97 -13.92
N HIS A 291 11.21 6.00 -15.01
CA HIS A 291 12.42 6.83 -15.09
C HIS A 291 12.61 7.45 -16.47
N GLY A 292 13.29 8.60 -16.49
CA GLY A 292 13.74 9.26 -17.71
C GLY A 292 12.69 10.23 -18.31
N PRO A 293 12.91 10.68 -19.57
CA PRO A 293 12.09 11.74 -20.19
C PRO A 293 10.64 11.29 -20.50
N LYS A 294 10.32 10.02 -20.31
CA LYS A 294 8.99 9.44 -20.50
C LYS A 294 8.29 9.10 -19.18
N THR A 295 8.85 9.51 -18.03
CA THR A 295 8.23 9.21 -16.74
C THR A 295 6.77 9.67 -16.72
N ASN A 296 5.89 8.78 -16.30
CA ASN A 296 4.46 9.02 -16.19
C ASN A 296 3.94 8.47 -14.85
N TYR A 297 2.65 8.68 -14.61
CA TYR A 297 1.97 8.29 -13.38
C TYR A 297 0.84 7.35 -13.72
N VAL A 298 0.69 6.30 -12.93
CA VAL A 298 -0.58 5.58 -12.87
C VAL A 298 -1.61 6.49 -12.20
N VAL A 299 -2.81 6.57 -12.78
CA VAL A 299 -3.86 7.50 -12.34
C VAL A 299 -4.82 6.82 -11.39
N ASP A 300 -4.88 7.33 -10.16
CA ASP A 300 -5.86 6.90 -9.16
C ASP A 300 -7.27 7.48 -9.41
N THR A 301 -8.26 6.85 -8.80
CA THR A 301 -9.68 7.27 -8.85
C THR A 301 -9.94 8.59 -8.15
N ASP A 302 -9.16 8.90 -7.13
CA ASP A 302 -9.28 10.08 -6.28
C ASP A 302 -8.15 11.11 -6.51
N ALA A 303 -7.43 11.00 -7.63
CA ALA A 303 -6.36 11.93 -8.00
C ALA A 303 -6.79 13.41 -7.94
N ALA A 304 -8.03 13.73 -8.31
CA ALA A 304 -8.54 15.10 -8.25
C ALA A 304 -8.54 15.67 -6.82
N ILE A 305 -8.99 14.89 -5.83
CA ILE A 305 -9.04 15.33 -4.43
C ILE A 305 -7.66 15.33 -3.77
N LYS A 306 -6.79 14.40 -4.16
CA LYS A 306 -5.38 14.34 -3.71
C LYS A 306 -4.52 15.51 -4.21
N SER A 307 -4.88 16.12 -5.35
CA SER A 307 -4.08 17.17 -5.98
C SER A 307 -4.02 18.53 -5.25
N GLY A 308 -4.66 18.68 -4.09
CA GLY A 308 -4.71 19.94 -3.35
C GLY A 308 -5.64 21.00 -3.97
N THR A 309 -5.80 21.03 -5.29
CA THR A 309 -6.70 21.98 -6.00
C THR A 309 -8.16 21.84 -5.63
N ALA A 310 -8.58 20.65 -5.19
CA ALA A 310 -9.93 20.39 -4.72
C ALA A 310 -10.06 20.42 -3.18
N LYS A 311 -8.99 20.08 -2.43
CA LYS A 311 -8.98 20.08 -0.96
C LYS A 311 -7.56 19.98 -0.39
N ASN A 312 -7.25 20.72 0.69
CA ASN A 312 -6.00 20.55 1.42
C ASN A 312 -5.98 19.20 2.16
N ILE A 313 -4.81 18.54 2.18
CA ILE A 313 -4.57 17.30 2.95
C ILE A 313 -4.36 17.65 4.44
N ASP A 314 -5.43 18.08 5.10
CA ASP A 314 -5.40 18.45 6.50
C ASP A 314 -6.52 17.74 7.29
N LYS A 315 -6.77 18.18 8.52
CA LYS A 315 -7.84 17.64 9.36
C LYS A 315 -9.25 17.70 8.76
N SER A 316 -9.48 18.55 7.76
CA SER A 316 -10.77 18.63 7.04
C SER A 316 -10.90 17.58 5.94
N TYR A 317 -9.81 16.93 5.54
CA TYR A 317 -9.81 15.97 4.45
C TYR A 317 -10.68 14.74 4.78
N PRO A 318 -11.51 14.25 3.84
CA PRO A 318 -12.49 13.19 4.10
C PRO A 318 -11.84 11.80 4.04
N PHE A 319 -10.78 11.54 4.82
CA PHE A 319 -9.96 10.34 4.71
C PHE A 319 -10.79 9.04 4.68
N LYS A 320 -11.79 8.94 5.57
CA LYS A 320 -12.65 7.76 5.71
C LYS A 320 -13.53 7.45 4.50
N ASP A 321 -13.68 8.38 3.56
CA ASP A 321 -14.49 8.16 2.36
C ASP A 321 -13.63 7.48 1.27
N PHE A 322 -12.31 7.70 1.29
CA PHE A 322 -11.37 7.24 0.27
C PHE A 322 -10.47 6.09 0.72
N PHE A 323 -10.22 5.95 2.03
CA PHE A 323 -9.25 4.98 2.54
C PHE A 323 -9.85 3.99 3.54
N ASN A 324 -9.45 2.74 3.39
CA ASN A 324 -9.44 1.77 4.49
C ASN A 324 -8.27 2.10 5.43
N PHE A 325 -8.45 1.78 6.71
CA PHE A 325 -7.37 1.86 7.71
C PHE A 325 -6.73 3.25 7.81
N CYS A 326 -7.52 4.31 7.94
CA CYS A 326 -7.00 5.68 8.01
C CYS A 326 -5.92 5.81 9.10
N VAL A 327 -4.78 6.44 8.76
CA VAL A 327 -3.64 6.54 9.70
C VAL A 327 -3.99 7.35 10.96
N GLY A 328 -4.85 8.37 10.83
CA GLY A 328 -5.36 9.16 11.95
C GLY A 328 -6.86 9.02 12.17
N ASN A 329 -7.30 9.40 13.36
CA ASN A 329 -8.70 9.57 13.74
C ASN A 329 -9.07 11.06 13.61
N TYR A 330 -10.30 11.33 13.17
CA TYR A 330 -10.85 12.68 13.18
C TYR A 330 -12.05 12.75 14.11
N GLU A 331 -11.92 13.47 15.21
CA GLU A 331 -12.98 13.65 16.20
C GLU A 331 -12.99 15.08 16.74
N GLY A 332 -14.17 15.70 16.81
CA GLY A 332 -14.35 17.02 17.40
C GLY A 332 -13.58 18.16 16.71
N GLY A 333 -13.16 18.00 15.45
CA GLY A 333 -12.37 19.00 14.73
C GLY A 333 -10.86 18.88 14.91
N ASN A 334 -10.38 17.82 15.56
CA ASN A 334 -8.96 17.47 15.72
C ASN A 334 -8.64 16.19 14.96
N TRP A 335 -7.42 16.12 14.43
CA TRP A 335 -6.88 14.93 13.79
C TRP A 335 -5.70 14.47 14.60
N ASP A 336 -5.71 13.21 15.06
CA ASP A 336 -4.68 12.64 15.92
C ASP A 336 -4.49 11.15 15.66
N ILE A 337 -3.30 10.64 16.01
CA ILE A 337 -3.02 9.20 16.05
C ILE A 337 -3.24 8.68 17.48
N ASP A 338 -4.51 8.52 17.83
CA ASP A 338 -4.97 8.09 19.15
C ASP A 338 -5.27 6.57 19.19
N ALA A 339 -5.92 6.11 20.27
CA ALA A 339 -6.30 4.71 20.40
C ALA A 339 -7.33 4.29 19.35
N THR A 340 -8.25 5.19 18.98
CA THR A 340 -9.26 4.98 17.94
C THR A 340 -8.60 4.79 16.58
N ALA A 341 -7.64 5.65 16.23
CA ALA A 341 -6.84 5.54 15.00
C ALA A 341 -6.13 4.19 14.92
N ARG A 342 -5.48 3.77 16.01
CA ARG A 342 -4.82 2.46 16.05
C ARG A 342 -5.79 1.29 15.96
N SER A 343 -7.01 1.42 16.47
CA SER A 343 -8.01 0.35 16.46
C SER A 343 -8.62 0.10 15.08
N GLN A 344 -8.56 1.10 14.18
CA GLN A 344 -9.04 0.96 12.81
C GLN A 344 -7.97 0.46 11.83
N TRP A 345 -6.70 0.30 12.25
CA TRP A 345 -5.66 -0.20 11.36
C TRP A 345 -5.72 -1.72 11.18
N TYR A 346 -5.50 -2.21 9.97
CA TYR A 346 -5.30 -3.65 9.78
C TYR A 346 -3.97 -4.07 10.39
N THR A 347 -4.01 -4.82 11.49
CA THR A 347 -2.82 -5.14 12.29
C THR A 347 -2.53 -6.63 12.31
N SER A 348 -1.30 -7.00 11.94
CA SER A 348 -0.80 -8.38 12.00
C SER A 348 0.32 -8.53 13.01
N GLN A 349 0.42 -9.68 13.65
CA GLN A 349 1.63 -10.05 14.38
C GLN A 349 2.72 -10.44 13.39
N ILE A 350 3.87 -9.77 13.47
CA ILE A 350 4.98 -10.00 12.52
C ILE A 350 5.41 -11.47 12.58
N SER A 351 5.54 -12.03 13.80
CA SER A 351 5.91 -13.42 14.01
C SER A 351 4.97 -14.41 13.31
N LYS A 352 3.67 -14.09 13.17
CA LYS A 352 2.70 -14.95 12.45
C LYS A 352 2.85 -14.85 10.93
N VAL A 353 3.24 -13.70 10.41
CA VAL A 353 3.44 -13.48 8.97
C VAL A 353 4.76 -14.12 8.52
N VAL A 354 5.84 -13.97 9.29
CA VAL A 354 7.17 -14.48 8.94
C VAL A 354 7.47 -15.88 9.49
N LYS A 355 6.43 -16.61 9.96
CA LYS A 355 6.51 -17.83 10.80
C LYS A 355 7.47 -18.91 10.27
N ASN A 356 8.56 -19.16 10.99
CA ASN A 356 9.38 -20.39 11.15
C ASN A 356 9.58 -21.40 9.98
N LYS A 357 9.43 -21.02 8.69
CA LYS A 357 9.65 -21.92 7.54
C LYS A 357 10.56 -21.32 6.45
N GLY A 358 11.59 -20.59 6.86
CA GLY A 358 12.74 -20.31 5.99
C GLY A 358 13.24 -18.87 6.04
N LYS A 359 14.34 -18.63 5.32
CA LYS A 359 15.00 -17.33 5.20
C LYS A 359 14.32 -16.39 4.18
N GLY A 360 13.08 -16.68 3.79
CA GLY A 360 12.41 -16.11 2.61
C GLY A 360 11.36 -15.05 2.94
N TYR A 361 10.85 -14.42 1.88
CA TYR A 361 9.68 -13.55 1.93
C TYR A 361 8.40 -14.38 2.02
N HIS A 362 7.42 -13.88 2.77
CA HIS A 362 6.11 -14.50 2.94
C HIS A 362 5.02 -13.48 2.62
N THR A 363 3.98 -13.91 1.92
CA THR A 363 2.79 -13.09 1.64
C THR A 363 2.22 -12.55 2.95
N TRP A 364 2.20 -11.22 3.09
CA TRP A 364 1.54 -10.56 4.21
C TRP A 364 0.07 -10.30 3.86
N ARG A 365 -0.18 -9.57 2.78
CA ARG A 365 -1.54 -9.25 2.33
C ARG A 365 -1.58 -8.70 0.90
N TYR A 366 -2.78 -8.69 0.34
CA TYR A 366 -3.11 -7.96 -0.89
C TYR A 366 -3.57 -6.54 -0.56
N VAL A 367 -3.39 -5.63 -1.52
CA VAL A 367 -3.74 -4.21 -1.41
C VAL A 367 -4.19 -3.65 -2.75
N THR A 368 -5.09 -2.68 -2.72
CA THR A 368 -5.53 -1.90 -3.88
C THR A 368 -4.44 -0.91 -4.32
N GLU A 369 -4.50 -0.52 -5.59
CA GLU A 369 -3.72 0.59 -6.16
C GLU A 369 -4.01 1.89 -5.40
N ASN A 370 -2.95 2.66 -5.09
CA ASN A 370 -3.03 3.96 -4.45
C ASN A 370 -1.88 4.81 -4.99
N THR A 371 -2.17 5.75 -5.89
CA THR A 371 -1.16 6.64 -6.47
C THR A 371 -1.47 8.10 -6.19
N ILE A 372 -0.43 8.92 -6.14
CA ILE A 372 -0.52 10.35 -5.82
C ILE A 372 -0.10 11.16 -7.06
N PRO A 373 -0.92 12.14 -7.50
CA PRO A 373 -0.58 12.94 -8.67
C PRO A 373 0.50 13.97 -8.31
N GLY A 374 1.68 13.88 -8.94
CA GLY A 374 2.75 14.87 -8.76
C GLY A 374 3.65 14.65 -7.55
N ILE A 375 4.87 15.17 -7.64
CA ILE A 375 5.96 14.92 -6.70
C ILE A 375 5.67 15.47 -5.30
N GLU A 376 5.30 16.75 -5.23
CA GLU A 376 5.14 17.53 -3.98
C GLU A 376 3.89 17.16 -3.16
N LEU A 377 3.05 16.27 -3.69
CA LEU A 377 1.75 15.92 -3.10
C LEU A 377 1.80 14.59 -2.32
N GLN A 378 2.93 13.90 -2.34
CA GLN A 378 3.16 12.64 -1.61
C GLN A 378 3.29 12.92 -0.11
N GLN A 379 2.20 12.70 0.63
CA GLN A 379 2.04 13.09 2.02
C GLN A 379 1.44 11.96 2.88
N ASN A 380 1.86 11.93 4.14
CA ASN A 380 1.57 10.89 5.13
C ASN A 380 0.07 10.55 5.26
N GLY A 381 -0.83 11.52 5.02
CA GLY A 381 -2.27 11.34 5.16
C GLY A 381 -2.93 10.51 4.04
N ILE A 382 -2.30 10.39 2.87
CA ILE A 382 -2.92 9.82 1.66
C ILE A 382 -2.11 8.69 1.02
N SER A 383 -0.83 8.56 1.36
CA SER A 383 0.02 7.46 0.90
C SER A 383 -0.22 6.18 1.71
N THR A 384 -0.29 5.03 1.03
CA THR A 384 -0.38 3.72 1.70
C THR A 384 0.89 3.47 2.53
N GLY A 385 0.71 3.20 3.81
CA GLY A 385 1.81 3.06 4.77
C GLY A 385 1.81 1.75 5.54
N ILE A 386 2.96 1.43 6.09
CA ILE A 386 3.20 0.33 7.03
C ILE A 386 3.65 0.93 8.36
N VAL A 387 2.92 0.61 9.42
CA VAL A 387 3.24 1.05 10.79
C VAL A 387 3.76 -0.11 11.60
N PHE A 388 5.02 -0.06 12.02
CA PHE A 388 5.62 -1.08 12.90
C PHE A 388 5.49 -0.67 14.37
N LYS A 389 5.03 -1.60 15.21
CA LYS A 389 5.02 -1.45 16.67
C LYS A 389 6.27 -2.11 17.25
N GLY A 390 7.11 -1.32 17.92
CA GLY A 390 8.34 -1.75 18.57
C GLY A 390 8.24 -1.76 20.10
N GLN A 391 8.60 -2.87 20.72
CA GLN A 391 8.82 -3.00 22.16
C GLN A 391 10.24 -2.52 22.49
N ILE A 392 10.36 -1.52 23.36
CA ILE A 392 11.66 -1.00 23.82
C ILE A 392 12.25 -1.95 24.86
N MET A 393 13.52 -2.31 24.68
CA MET A 393 14.26 -3.21 25.56
C MET A 393 15.64 -2.63 25.89
N ALA A 394 16.14 -2.94 27.08
CA ALA A 394 17.53 -2.67 27.45
C ALA A 394 18.46 -3.77 26.92
N THR A 395 19.70 -3.38 26.58
CA THR A 395 20.81 -4.33 26.40
C THR A 395 21.56 -4.52 27.71
N ASP A 396 22.55 -5.42 27.72
CA ASP A 396 23.44 -5.60 28.87
C ASP A 396 24.34 -4.40 29.14
N LYS A 397 24.49 -3.47 28.19
CA LYS A 397 25.25 -2.22 28.36
C LYS A 397 24.44 -1.09 28.99
N ALA A 398 23.11 -1.22 29.06
CA ALA A 398 22.26 -0.24 29.73
C ALA A 398 22.59 -0.08 31.21
N SER A 399 22.30 1.10 31.76
CA SER A 399 22.36 1.34 33.20
C SER A 399 21.42 0.38 33.95
N ARG A 400 21.78 0.05 35.21
CA ARG A 400 20.92 -0.79 36.06
C ARG A 400 19.51 -0.21 36.20
N LYS A 401 19.42 1.11 36.37
CA LYS A 401 18.14 1.83 36.49
C LYS A 401 17.27 1.72 35.25
N LEU A 402 17.83 1.79 34.04
CA LEU A 402 17.07 1.59 32.80
C LEU A 402 16.60 0.15 32.64
N LYS A 403 17.46 -0.83 32.94
CA LYS A 403 17.09 -2.25 32.95
C LYS A 403 15.94 -2.51 33.92
N ASP A 404 16.03 -1.97 35.14
CA ASP A 404 15.01 -2.13 36.17
C ASP A 404 13.69 -1.44 35.79
N ALA A 405 13.74 -0.24 35.19
CA ALA A 405 12.54 0.46 34.74
C ALA A 405 11.79 -0.29 33.62
N ILE A 406 12.52 -0.89 32.68
CA ILE A 406 11.93 -1.69 31.61
C ILE A 406 11.42 -3.04 32.15
N ALA A 407 12.23 -3.75 32.95
CA ALA A 407 11.88 -5.09 33.46
C ALA A 407 10.71 -5.07 34.46
N ASN A 408 10.58 -3.99 35.25
CA ASN A 408 9.56 -3.90 36.29
C ASN A 408 8.29 -3.12 35.87
N ALA A 409 8.23 -2.60 34.64
CA ALA A 409 7.04 -1.93 34.14
C ALA A 409 5.80 -2.80 34.31
N LYS A 410 4.68 -2.17 34.70
CA LYS A 410 3.36 -2.80 34.90
C LYS A 410 2.33 -2.33 33.88
N GLY A 411 2.77 -1.59 32.86
CA GLY A 411 1.90 -1.02 31.82
C GLY A 411 0.96 0.04 32.37
N ASN A 412 1.27 0.61 33.54
CA ASN A 412 0.47 1.65 34.17
C ASN A 412 1.19 2.99 34.01
N PRO A 413 0.81 3.82 33.02
CA PRO A 413 1.50 5.07 32.71
C PRO A 413 1.42 6.14 33.82
N ALA A 414 0.57 5.93 34.84
CA ALA A 414 0.46 6.81 36.00
C ALA A 414 1.38 6.40 37.16
N LYS A 415 1.89 5.16 37.18
CA LYS A 415 2.73 4.62 38.26
C LYS A 415 4.12 4.22 37.81
N ASP A 416 4.24 3.70 36.61
CA ASP A 416 5.52 3.32 36.04
C ASP A 416 6.34 4.58 35.70
N PRO A 417 7.69 4.48 35.67
CA PRO A 417 8.52 5.58 35.19
C PRO A 417 8.12 6.07 33.80
N ILE A 418 8.36 7.36 33.52
CA ILE A 418 8.30 7.90 32.17
C ILE A 418 9.73 7.94 31.65
N LEU A 419 9.98 7.39 30.47
CA LEU A 419 11.30 7.51 29.84
C LEU A 419 11.33 8.79 29.00
N TYR A 420 12.34 9.62 29.21
CA TYR A 420 12.51 10.91 28.54
C TYR A 420 13.64 10.80 27.54
N SER A 421 13.38 11.10 26.27
CA SER A 421 14.42 11.19 25.25
C SER A 421 14.65 12.63 24.83
N TYR A 422 15.92 13.04 24.79
CA TYR A 422 16.36 14.32 24.24
C TYR A 422 17.64 14.09 23.44
N ALA A 423 17.67 14.55 22.18
CA ALA A 423 18.81 14.37 21.28
C ALA A 423 19.37 12.92 21.30
N ASN A 424 18.48 11.93 21.18
CA ASN A 424 18.77 10.49 21.21
C ASN A 424 19.36 9.93 22.52
N THR A 425 19.43 10.73 23.60
CA THR A 425 19.78 10.24 24.93
C THR A 425 18.51 9.93 25.73
N LEU A 426 18.45 8.76 26.35
CA LEU A 426 17.30 8.31 27.14
C LEU A 426 17.59 8.44 28.64
N TYR A 427 16.66 9.04 29.38
CA TYR A 427 16.67 9.19 30.83
C TYR A 427 15.45 8.49 31.44
N VAL A 428 15.62 7.86 32.59
CA VAL A 428 14.57 7.05 33.26
C VAL A 428 13.68 7.90 34.15
N THR A 429 14.19 9.04 34.62
CA THR A 429 13.48 9.96 35.52
C THR A 429 13.78 11.40 35.15
N TRP A 430 12.85 12.31 35.47
CA TRP A 430 13.11 13.74 35.28
C TRP A 430 14.23 14.26 36.19
N GLU A 431 14.43 13.69 37.38
CA GLU A 431 15.57 14.03 38.24
C GLU A 431 16.92 13.80 37.53
N GLU A 432 17.07 12.72 36.76
CA GLU A 432 18.27 12.50 35.92
C GLU A 432 18.41 13.55 34.81
N VAL A 433 17.30 13.95 34.19
CA VAL A 433 17.29 15.03 33.19
C VAL A 433 17.81 16.32 33.83
N ARG A 434 17.33 16.66 35.03
CA ARG A 434 17.78 17.82 35.80
C ARG A 434 19.26 17.73 36.14
N GLU A 435 19.71 16.60 36.70
CA GLU A 435 21.11 16.35 37.04
C GLU A 435 22.02 16.57 35.83
N LYS A 436 21.65 15.99 34.69
CA LYS A 436 22.45 16.10 33.47
C LYS A 436 22.44 17.49 32.89
N ALA A 437 21.30 18.18 32.88
CA ALA A 437 21.21 19.55 32.42
C ALA A 437 22.03 20.49 33.32
N PHE A 438 22.01 20.28 34.64
CA PHE A 438 22.75 21.10 35.60
C PHE A 438 24.27 21.04 35.43
N LEU A 439 24.79 19.93 34.90
CA LEU A 439 26.20 19.75 34.58
C LEU A 439 26.63 20.41 33.26
N THR A 440 25.68 20.90 32.46
CA THR A 440 25.98 21.64 31.21
C THR A 440 26.10 23.14 31.47
N GLU A 441 26.70 23.86 30.52
CA GLU A 441 26.74 25.32 30.56
C GLU A 441 25.32 25.91 30.61
N GLU A 442 25.12 26.95 31.43
CA GLU A 442 23.80 27.57 31.65
C GLU A 442 23.14 28.08 30.37
N ASN A 443 23.94 28.45 29.37
CA ASN A 443 23.45 28.93 28.09
C ASN A 443 23.22 27.83 27.05
N SER A 444 23.55 26.57 27.36
CA SER A 444 23.41 25.45 26.44
C SER A 444 21.93 25.20 26.11
N ARG A 445 21.69 24.59 24.93
CA ARG A 445 20.33 24.24 24.49
C ARG A 445 19.65 23.30 25.48
N PHE A 446 20.36 22.32 26.01
CA PHE A 446 19.81 21.36 26.95
C PHE A 446 19.49 21.99 28.31
N TYR A 447 20.36 22.87 28.81
CA TYR A 447 20.09 23.63 30.03
C TYR A 447 18.79 24.42 29.94
N LYS A 448 18.64 25.21 28.88
CA LYS A 448 17.45 26.04 28.63
C LYS A 448 16.19 25.20 28.35
N ALA A 449 16.34 24.06 27.69
CA ALA A 449 15.23 23.13 27.45
C ALA A 449 14.64 22.61 28.78
N VAL A 450 15.48 22.33 29.78
CA VAL A 450 15.02 21.82 31.08
C VAL A 450 14.54 22.96 31.99
N PHE A 451 15.37 23.99 32.15
CA PHE A 451 15.17 25.00 33.19
C PHE A 451 14.55 26.32 32.71
N GLY A 452 14.36 26.52 31.41
CA GLY A 452 13.85 27.78 30.86
C GLY A 452 14.90 28.90 30.78
N ASN A 453 14.44 30.13 30.55
CA ASN A 453 15.33 31.29 30.33
C ASN A 453 15.50 32.18 31.58
N GLU A 454 14.54 32.13 32.52
CA GLU A 454 14.55 32.93 33.75
C GLU A 454 15.05 32.09 34.94
N LYS A 455 16.37 31.97 35.10
CA LYS A 455 17.00 31.21 36.20
C LYS A 455 17.35 32.07 37.41
N LYS A 456 17.09 31.57 38.63
CA LYS A 456 17.82 31.94 39.86
C LYS A 456 18.08 30.72 40.76
N ASN A 457 19.34 30.52 41.17
CA ASN A 457 19.78 29.62 42.26
C ASN A 457 19.27 28.15 42.21
N ILE A 458 19.17 27.54 41.03
CA ILE A 458 18.77 26.12 40.88
C ILE A 458 19.76 25.21 41.63
N THR A 459 19.25 24.19 42.31
CA THR A 459 20.05 23.14 42.96
C THR A 459 19.50 21.76 42.65
N ILE A 460 20.42 20.79 42.58
CA ILE A 460 20.10 19.38 42.42
C ILE A 460 19.99 18.73 43.80
N LYS A 461 19.03 17.82 43.94
CA LYS A 461 18.83 17.04 45.16
C LYS A 461 20.07 16.18 45.42
N SER A 462 20.75 16.40 46.55
CA SER A 462 21.92 15.63 46.95
C SER A 462 22.00 15.58 48.47
N ASN A 463 22.32 14.41 49.03
CA ASN A 463 22.60 14.13 50.45
C ASN A 463 22.04 15.16 51.46
N GLY A 464 20.72 15.13 51.68
CA GLY A 464 20.05 15.95 52.70
C GLY A 464 19.68 17.37 52.29
N GLN A 465 20.05 17.84 51.09
CA GLN A 465 19.64 19.14 50.56
C GLN A 465 18.38 19.05 49.70
N THR A 466 17.46 19.99 49.91
CA THR A 466 16.25 20.15 49.09
C THR A 466 16.62 20.73 47.72
N ALA A 467 16.02 20.20 46.66
CA ALA A 467 16.17 20.77 45.32
C ALA A 467 15.49 22.14 45.22
N VAL A 468 16.16 23.10 44.58
CA VAL A 468 15.59 24.36 44.11
C VAL A 468 15.28 24.22 42.63
N TYR A 469 14.01 24.39 42.28
CA TYR A 469 13.50 24.28 40.91
C TYR A 469 13.50 25.63 40.19
N SER A 470 13.40 25.60 38.87
CA SER A 470 13.30 26.81 38.05
C SER A 470 12.11 27.70 38.49
N THR A 471 12.27 29.01 38.38
CA THR A 471 11.20 29.99 38.57
C THR A 471 10.46 30.35 37.28
N ASP A 472 10.98 29.92 36.12
CA ASP A 472 10.34 30.09 34.83
C ASP A 472 9.09 29.21 34.77
N LYS A 473 7.91 29.84 34.86
CA LYS A 473 6.61 29.17 34.92
C LYS A 473 6.28 28.34 33.67
N THR A 474 7.02 28.55 32.58
CA THR A 474 6.85 27.82 31.33
C THR A 474 7.85 26.69 31.14
N SER A 475 8.88 26.61 32.00
CA SER A 475 9.89 25.56 31.92
C SER A 475 9.33 24.19 32.30
N PRO A 476 9.83 23.12 31.66
CA PRO A 476 9.53 21.76 32.08
C PRO A 476 9.87 21.50 33.55
N ASP A 477 10.98 22.05 34.06
CA ASP A 477 11.38 21.87 35.46
C ASP A 477 10.36 22.43 36.47
N TYR A 478 9.88 23.66 36.26
CA TYR A 478 8.85 24.27 37.11
C TYR A 478 7.55 23.46 37.09
N LEU A 479 7.11 23.07 35.90
CA LEU A 479 5.85 22.35 35.73
C LEU A 479 5.94 20.91 36.25
N TRP A 480 7.11 20.30 36.15
CA TRP A 480 7.39 19.01 36.77
C TRP A 480 7.31 19.12 38.29
N GLN A 481 7.90 20.14 38.91
CA GLN A 481 7.77 20.36 40.36
C GLN A 481 6.30 20.50 40.79
N LYS A 482 5.51 21.28 40.04
CA LYS A 482 4.07 21.47 40.29
C LYS A 482 3.30 20.16 40.25
N TRP A 483 3.61 19.32 39.28
CA TRP A 483 2.99 18.01 39.15
C TRP A 483 3.57 17.02 40.17
N HIS A 484 4.84 16.64 40.04
CA HIS A 484 5.42 15.50 40.74
C HIS A 484 5.58 15.72 42.25
N GLU A 485 6.18 16.85 42.65
CA GLU A 485 6.50 17.10 44.07
C GLU A 485 5.31 17.63 44.86
N GLN A 486 4.41 18.36 44.21
CA GLN A 486 3.30 19.05 44.90
C GLN A 486 1.96 18.34 44.74
N ASN A 487 1.71 17.65 43.62
CA ASN A 487 0.40 17.06 43.33
C ASN A 487 0.44 15.94 42.29
N ILE A 488 1.09 14.82 42.61
CA ILE A 488 1.39 13.74 41.66
C ILE A 488 0.15 13.14 40.97
N GLY A 489 -1.01 13.21 41.63
CA GLY A 489 -2.31 12.74 41.10
C GLY A 489 -3.06 13.74 40.22
N ASN A 490 -2.53 14.95 39.98
CA ASN A 490 -3.21 15.97 39.20
C ASN A 490 -2.92 15.85 37.70
N GLU A 491 -3.90 15.34 36.95
CA GLU A 491 -3.80 15.12 35.51
C GLU A 491 -3.57 16.41 34.71
N ALA A 492 -4.16 17.53 35.12
CA ALA A 492 -3.97 18.82 34.44
C ALA A 492 -2.53 19.33 34.60
N PHE A 493 -1.93 19.15 35.79
CA PHE A 493 -0.53 19.51 36.01
C PHE A 493 0.42 18.59 35.24
N GLN A 494 0.11 17.28 35.19
CA GLN A 494 0.86 16.35 34.35
C GLN A 494 0.78 16.74 32.88
N ALA A 495 -0.41 17.06 32.36
CA ALA A 495 -0.60 17.52 30.98
C ALA A 495 0.19 18.80 30.67
N ASN A 496 0.19 19.76 31.59
CA ASN A 496 0.99 20.99 31.45
C ASN A 496 2.50 20.69 31.39
N PHE A 497 3.00 19.81 32.27
CA PHE A 497 4.39 19.37 32.21
C PHE A 497 4.72 18.70 30.88
N ARG A 498 3.91 17.72 30.43
CA ARG A 498 4.13 17.02 29.16
C ARG A 498 4.16 17.98 27.98
N LYS A 499 3.24 18.96 27.94
CA LYS A 499 3.19 20.01 26.92
C LYS A 499 4.47 20.85 26.90
N ALA A 500 5.00 21.22 28.07
CA ALA A 500 6.24 21.98 28.16
C ALA A 500 7.46 21.14 27.77
N ALA A 501 7.55 19.89 28.22
CA ALA A 501 8.63 18.97 27.85
C ALA A 501 8.66 18.72 26.34
N LYS A 502 7.49 18.47 25.72
CA LYS A 502 7.32 18.39 24.26
C LYS A 502 7.82 19.65 23.57
N LYS A 503 7.37 20.84 24.02
CA LYS A 503 7.82 22.12 23.44
C LYS A 503 9.34 22.28 23.54
N ALA A 504 9.94 21.76 24.60
CA ALA A 504 11.38 21.70 24.83
C ALA A 504 12.09 20.54 24.10
N GLN A 505 11.44 19.90 23.12
CA GLN A 505 11.99 18.83 22.28
C GLN A 505 12.28 17.51 23.01
N PHE A 506 11.62 17.24 24.14
CA PHE A 506 11.63 15.93 24.76
C PHE A 506 10.55 15.03 24.17
N THR A 507 10.91 13.79 23.86
CA THR A 507 9.97 12.70 23.57
C THR A 507 9.72 11.89 24.84
N LEU A 508 8.45 11.66 25.20
CA LEU A 508 8.10 10.94 26.44
C LEU A 508 7.49 9.57 26.13
N TYR A 509 8.16 8.51 26.56
CA TYR A 509 7.65 7.14 26.46
C TYR A 509 7.03 6.72 27.78
N GLN A 510 5.73 6.40 27.74
CA GLN A 510 5.00 5.85 28.87
C GLN A 510 4.77 4.36 28.65
N SER A 511 4.83 3.58 29.72
CA SER A 511 4.53 2.15 29.64
C SER A 511 3.05 1.94 29.26
N ASN A 512 2.77 0.77 28.68
CA ASN A 512 1.43 0.34 28.37
C ASN A 512 1.33 -1.19 28.47
N THR A 513 0.11 -1.70 28.49
CA THR A 513 -0.18 -3.08 28.14
C THR A 513 -0.27 -3.20 26.60
N ASP A 514 0.10 -4.36 26.04
CA ASP A 514 -0.30 -4.73 24.69
C ASP A 514 -1.44 -5.74 24.77
N ASP A 515 -2.45 -5.59 23.91
CA ASP A 515 -3.56 -6.54 23.86
C ASP A 515 -3.05 -7.93 23.46
N TYR A 516 -3.64 -8.93 24.12
CA TYR A 516 -3.34 -10.35 24.03
C TYR A 516 -3.08 -10.82 22.59
N ASP A 517 -2.14 -11.75 22.41
CA ASP A 517 -2.22 -12.61 21.24
C ASP A 517 -3.47 -13.51 21.37
N ALA A 518 -4.04 -13.96 20.24
CA ALA A 518 -5.21 -14.87 20.24
C ALA A 518 -4.98 -16.20 21.00
N ALA A 519 -3.78 -16.46 21.51
CA ALA A 519 -3.40 -17.62 22.31
C ALA A 519 -3.24 -17.31 23.82
N GLY A 520 -3.45 -16.06 24.25
CA GLY A 520 -3.51 -15.65 25.65
C GLY A 520 -2.20 -15.72 26.45
N TYR A 521 -1.03 -15.87 25.80
CA TYR A 521 0.15 -16.39 26.51
C TYR A 521 1.17 -15.35 27.00
N TYR A 522 1.10 -14.07 26.60
CA TYR A 522 2.02 -13.06 27.11
C TYR A 522 1.40 -11.66 27.18
N CYS A 523 1.18 -11.15 28.40
CA CYS A 523 1.02 -9.71 28.64
C CYS A 523 2.42 -9.11 28.83
N TYR A 524 2.92 -8.38 27.85
CA TYR A 524 4.16 -7.62 27.99
C TYR A 524 3.81 -6.21 28.49
N TYR A 525 4.04 -5.98 29.78
CA TYR A 525 4.00 -4.65 30.37
C TYR A 525 5.27 -3.90 29.95
N CYS A 526 5.18 -3.02 28.95
CA CYS A 526 6.38 -2.49 28.30
C CYS A 526 6.21 -1.06 27.79
N TYR A 527 7.33 -0.44 27.42
CA TYR A 527 7.34 0.81 26.66
C TYR A 527 7.31 0.48 25.17
N TYR A 528 6.46 1.19 24.44
CA TYR A 528 6.27 0.99 23.01
C TYR A 528 6.57 2.25 22.22
N CYS A 529 7.08 2.05 21.01
CA CYS A 529 7.26 3.06 19.98
C CYS A 529 6.67 2.59 18.65
N TYR A 530 6.43 3.52 17.74
CA TYR A 530 5.85 3.28 16.42
C TYR A 530 6.76 3.84 15.34
N TYR A 531 6.91 3.10 14.24
CA TYR A 531 7.64 3.52 13.05
C TYR A 531 6.66 3.59 11.90
N PHE A 532 6.54 4.75 11.27
CA PHE A 532 5.67 4.98 10.13
C PHE A 532 6.54 4.96 8.87
N CYS A 533 6.25 4.04 7.97
CA CYS A 533 6.98 3.88 6.72
C CYS A 533 5.99 3.92 5.55
N TRP A 534 6.24 4.76 4.56
CA TRP A 534 5.41 4.86 3.36
C TRP A 534 5.98 3.96 2.27
N ASN A 535 5.11 3.27 1.53
CA ASN A 535 5.59 2.28 0.57
C ASN A 535 6.23 2.95 -0.64
N ARG A 536 7.52 2.65 -0.88
CA ARG A 536 8.23 3.10 -2.07
C ARG A 536 7.93 2.20 -3.29
N HIS A 537 7.65 2.81 -4.44
CA HIS A 537 7.40 2.19 -5.74
C HIS A 537 8.52 2.50 -6.74
N ASN A 538 8.71 3.78 -7.04
CA ASN A 538 9.79 4.28 -7.91
C ASN A 538 10.86 5.00 -7.08
N ASP A 539 11.51 4.21 -6.21
CA ASP A 539 12.59 4.64 -5.34
C ASP A 539 13.75 5.22 -6.15
N ASN A 540 14.08 6.48 -5.91
CA ASN A 540 15.18 7.17 -6.57
C ASN A 540 16.55 6.92 -5.88
N ASN A 541 16.55 6.19 -4.76
CA ASN A 541 17.67 5.90 -3.87
C ASN A 541 18.30 7.16 -3.22
N ASP A 542 17.53 8.24 -3.09
CA ASP A 542 17.92 9.49 -2.44
C ASP A 542 16.84 9.90 -1.43
N ASP A 543 17.05 9.51 -0.17
CA ASP A 543 16.15 9.80 0.95
C ASP A 543 16.02 11.32 1.31
N THR A 544 16.58 12.21 0.49
CA THR A 544 16.51 13.68 0.71
C THR A 544 15.63 14.40 -0.30
N VAL A 545 15.22 13.73 -1.38
CA VAL A 545 14.44 14.32 -2.47
C VAL A 545 13.36 13.35 -2.88
N THR A 546 12.11 13.80 -2.89
CA THR A 546 11.01 12.97 -3.39
C THR A 546 11.00 12.92 -4.92
N GLY A 547 10.90 11.72 -5.47
CA GLY A 547 10.75 11.43 -6.90
C GLY A 547 9.30 11.31 -7.37
N PRO A 548 9.08 11.26 -8.70
CA PRO A 548 7.77 11.05 -9.28
C PRO A 548 7.22 9.65 -8.97
N MET A 549 6.05 9.60 -8.33
CA MET A 549 5.39 8.34 -7.93
C MET A 549 6.31 7.44 -7.10
N GLU A 550 7.15 8.07 -6.28
CA GLU A 550 8.04 7.38 -5.37
C GLU A 550 7.26 6.65 -4.29
N PHE A 551 6.25 7.28 -3.71
CA PHE A 551 5.35 6.67 -2.72
C PHE A 551 4.01 6.33 -3.38
N ALA A 552 3.85 5.05 -3.72
CA ALA A 552 2.67 4.57 -4.41
C ALA A 552 2.47 3.07 -4.24
N ILE A 553 1.27 2.61 -4.55
CA ILE A 553 0.92 1.22 -4.80
C ILE A 553 0.38 1.15 -6.21
N VAL A 554 1.00 0.34 -7.06
CA VAL A 554 0.56 0.07 -8.43
C VAL A 554 0.19 -1.39 -8.54
N ARG A 555 -0.95 -1.67 -9.17
CA ARG A 555 -1.46 -3.03 -9.37
C ARG A 555 -0.42 -3.95 -10.04
N ASN A 556 -0.58 -5.26 -9.86
CA ASN A 556 0.26 -6.30 -10.44
C ASN A 556 1.76 -6.23 -10.06
N ASN A 557 2.08 -5.56 -8.95
CA ASN A 557 3.41 -5.56 -8.33
C ASN A 557 3.40 -6.33 -6.99
N ILE A 558 4.57 -6.89 -6.65
CA ILE A 558 4.88 -7.41 -5.31
C ILE A 558 5.89 -6.46 -4.67
N TYR A 559 5.51 -5.90 -3.53
CA TYR A 559 6.34 -5.08 -2.66
C TYR A 559 6.91 -5.96 -1.55
N LYS A 560 8.21 -6.25 -1.62
CA LYS A 560 8.90 -7.10 -0.65
C LYS A 560 9.56 -6.23 0.43
N LEU A 561 9.04 -6.36 1.65
CA LEU A 561 9.39 -5.53 2.80
C LEU A 561 10.32 -6.25 3.75
N SER A 562 11.45 -5.63 4.10
CA SER A 562 12.32 -6.14 5.15
C SER A 562 12.94 -5.00 5.94
N VAL A 563 12.65 -4.94 7.24
CA VAL A 563 13.34 -4.03 8.16
C VAL A 563 14.76 -4.53 8.38
N THR A 564 15.76 -3.72 8.07
CA THR A 564 17.18 -4.12 8.17
C THR A 564 17.91 -3.42 9.31
N GLY A 565 17.37 -2.33 9.86
CA GLY A 565 17.99 -1.60 10.96
C GLY A 565 17.03 -0.62 11.64
N ILE A 566 17.38 -0.25 12.89
CA ILE A 566 16.67 0.79 13.66
C ILE A 566 17.72 1.81 14.13
N ASN A 567 17.62 3.04 13.65
CA ASN A 567 18.63 4.07 13.90
C ASN A 567 18.37 4.82 15.22
N ARG A 568 17.09 4.99 15.58
CA ARG A 568 16.64 5.69 16.79
C ARG A 568 15.28 5.14 17.23
N LEU A 569 14.89 5.40 18.47
CA LEU A 569 13.54 5.06 18.94
C LEU A 569 12.48 5.80 18.10
N GLY A 570 11.43 5.08 17.70
CA GLY A 570 10.30 5.62 16.94
C GLY A 570 9.39 6.54 17.76
N HIS A 571 8.28 6.97 17.17
CA HIS A 571 7.29 7.85 17.79
C HIS A 571 6.64 7.19 19.03
N PRO A 572 6.38 7.94 20.12
CA PRO A 572 5.70 7.41 21.29
C PRO A 572 4.23 7.06 20.97
N ARG A 573 3.63 6.17 21.77
CA ARG A 573 2.21 5.79 21.62
C ARG A 573 1.23 6.97 21.71
N ILE A 574 1.61 8.00 22.46
CA ILE A 574 0.78 9.17 22.77
C ILE A 574 1.36 10.32 21.97
N SER A 575 0.67 10.79 20.93
CA SER A 575 1.19 11.82 20.01
C SER A 575 1.45 13.16 20.71
N GLU A 576 0.76 13.45 21.81
CA GLU A 576 0.99 14.63 22.65
C GLU A 576 2.34 14.59 23.38
N ASN A 577 2.97 13.42 23.47
CA ASN A 577 4.31 13.23 24.02
C ASN A 577 5.42 13.35 22.96
N ASP A 578 5.05 13.57 21.70
CA ASP A 578 5.97 13.64 20.59
C ASP A 578 6.22 15.10 20.18
N PRO A 579 7.48 15.60 20.19
CA PRO A 579 7.82 16.93 19.68
C PRO A 579 7.64 17.06 18.17
N ALA A 580 7.66 15.96 17.42
CA ALA A 580 7.47 15.93 15.97
C ALA A 580 6.45 14.82 15.60
N PRO A 581 5.17 14.98 15.99
CA PRO A 581 4.15 13.98 15.67
C PRO A 581 3.92 13.91 14.17
N ILE A 582 3.54 12.73 13.68
CA ILE A 582 3.04 12.54 12.32
C ILE A 582 1.80 13.40 12.12
N THR A 583 1.76 14.17 11.02
CA THR A 583 0.60 14.93 10.56
C THR A 583 0.26 14.53 9.13
N PRO A 584 -1.00 14.67 8.67
CA PRO A 584 -1.41 14.18 7.35
C PRO A 584 -0.77 14.96 6.19
N ASP A 585 -0.38 16.21 6.41
CA ASP A 585 0.27 17.10 5.44
C ASP A 585 1.80 16.98 5.42
N THR A 586 2.38 16.16 6.30
CA THR A 586 3.83 15.94 6.30
C THR A 586 4.25 15.20 5.03
N PRO A 587 5.27 15.67 4.28
CA PRO A 587 5.80 14.96 3.13
C PRO A 587 6.37 13.58 3.51
N ASP A 588 6.09 12.57 2.69
CA ASP A 588 6.43 11.17 2.97
C ASP A 588 7.93 10.92 3.20
N GLU A 589 8.80 11.68 2.53
CA GLU A 589 10.26 11.53 2.57
C GLU A 589 10.88 11.89 3.94
N LYS A 590 10.20 12.72 4.73
CA LYS A 590 10.78 13.38 5.92
C LYS A 590 11.11 12.42 7.07
N ASP A 591 10.41 11.30 7.17
CA ASP A 591 10.46 10.40 8.33
C ASP A 591 11.32 9.14 8.11
N SER A 592 12.04 9.05 6.97
CA SER A 592 12.87 7.89 6.57
C SER A 592 14.00 7.52 7.54
N HIS A 593 14.40 8.41 8.45
CA HIS A 593 15.61 8.22 9.26
C HIS A 593 15.43 7.38 10.54
N TYR A 594 14.20 7.03 10.98
CA TYR A 594 14.00 6.27 12.24
C TYR A 594 14.38 4.79 12.11
N LEU A 595 14.03 4.19 10.98
CA LEU A 595 14.14 2.77 10.68
C LEU A 595 14.54 2.62 9.22
N THR A 596 15.35 1.61 8.92
CA THR A 596 15.69 1.27 7.54
C THR A 596 14.77 0.15 7.05
N LEU A 597 13.87 0.49 6.13
CA LEU A 597 12.98 -0.44 5.46
C LEU A 597 13.51 -0.69 4.04
N SER A 598 14.00 -1.90 3.77
CA SER A 598 14.27 -2.34 2.41
C SER A 598 12.94 -2.64 1.72
N VAL A 599 12.69 -1.99 0.59
CA VAL A 599 11.56 -2.27 -0.30
C VAL A 599 12.09 -2.72 -1.65
N GLU A 600 11.81 -3.96 -2.03
CA GLU A 600 12.10 -4.46 -3.38
C GLU A 600 10.78 -4.61 -4.14
N VAL A 601 10.63 -3.85 -5.22
CA VAL A 601 9.42 -3.83 -6.05
C VAL A 601 9.61 -4.70 -7.28
N THR A 602 8.93 -5.83 -7.29
CA THR A 602 9.03 -6.83 -8.37
C THR A 602 7.72 -7.00 -9.13
N PRO A 603 7.76 -7.26 -10.45
CA PRO A 603 6.56 -7.65 -11.18
C PRO A 603 5.95 -8.92 -10.59
N TRP A 604 4.62 -8.97 -10.49
CA TRP A 604 3.89 -10.14 -10.01
C TRP A 604 3.69 -11.17 -11.12
N ARG A 605 4.75 -11.94 -11.38
CA ARG A 605 4.82 -12.88 -12.51
C ARG A 605 4.16 -14.21 -12.18
N GLY A 606 3.59 -14.81 -13.22
CA GLY A 606 3.09 -16.18 -13.18
C GLY A 606 2.60 -16.64 -14.56
N ALA A 607 2.04 -17.84 -14.59
CA ALA A 607 1.41 -18.40 -15.77
C ALA A 607 -0.06 -18.64 -15.45
N LEU A 608 -0.97 -18.22 -16.34
CA LEU A 608 -2.39 -18.45 -16.12
C LEU A 608 -2.66 -19.95 -15.99
N ILE A 609 -3.59 -20.29 -15.13
CA ILE A 609 -4.10 -21.65 -14.96
C ILE A 609 -5.61 -21.65 -14.96
N THR A 610 -6.20 -22.80 -15.22
CA THR A 610 -7.65 -23.03 -15.09
C THR A 610 -7.87 -24.15 -14.09
N GLU A 611 -8.99 -24.15 -13.39
CA GLU A 611 -9.35 -25.25 -12.50
C GLU A 611 -9.55 -26.54 -13.31
N ASN A 612 -9.03 -27.66 -12.81
CA ASN A 612 -9.23 -28.96 -13.44
C ASN A 612 -10.61 -29.47 -12.99
N PRO A 613 -11.59 -29.70 -13.87
CA PRO A 613 -12.96 -30.08 -13.45
C PRO A 613 -13.05 -31.42 -12.68
N ASN A 614 -11.93 -32.14 -12.53
CA ASN A 614 -11.82 -33.46 -11.93
C ASN A 614 -10.91 -33.50 -10.68
N SER A 615 -10.55 -32.35 -10.09
CA SER A 615 -9.76 -32.28 -8.83
C SER A 615 -10.62 -32.06 -7.61
#